data_AF-T0RQD7-F1
#
_entry.id   AF-T0RQD7-F1
#
_cell.length_a   1.000
_cell.length_b   1.000
_cell.length_c   1.000
_cell.angle_alpha   90.00
_cell.angle_beta   90.00
_cell.angle_gamma   90.00
#
_symmetry.space_group_name_H-M   'P 1'
#
loop_
_entity.id
_entity.type
_entity.pdbx_description
1 polymer ?
#
loop_
_entity_poly.entity_id
_entity_poly.type
_entity_poly.pdbx_seq_one_letter_code
_entity_poly.pdbx_strand_id
1 'polypeptide(L)'
;MKSILDSTDFNLKQVEALVKQFQLEETTADYLQKIITQKEKNGSFHFIKLDEYLKQVQDSKDMAEIYYANKNFMKFLDDSKSFYYKRVFTPLIALNAGNESWFYSSLNELMMTDPRRVYFEKNFLSEKKSSNYKKMVQEIFKKYMNRINVDYEQIAFSLYMSHYSFDEDIFSEVSYAQIKDVIKSDRKSRLLFPLWLYGIYKNGTSSDFLEYFNSATNLENLDRLNIDQFQIFEFSWPTNDIKREVLVSKLIQIGQDKDEFSRYLFSSLLGNETIRSSFNQSNKKIDTPQFSLSRSFYKSSLEDGVGVVFSLYNLMKAGDLNKLYLWWLVL
;
A
#
# COMPACT_ATOMS: atom_id res chain seq x y z
N MET A 1 -13.32 -11.13 20.16
CA MET A 1 -12.08 -10.34 19.91
C MET A 1 -11.43 -10.71 18.57
N LYS A 2 -11.11 -11.97 18.27
CA LYS A 2 -10.50 -12.40 16.99
C LYS A 2 -11.32 -11.98 15.74
N SER A 3 -12.63 -12.27 15.70
CA SER A 3 -13.44 -12.09 14.48
C SER A 3 -13.73 -10.64 14.05
N ILE A 4 -13.53 -9.64 14.92
CA ILE A 4 -13.71 -8.21 14.57
C ILE A 4 -12.40 -7.63 14.03
N LEU A 5 -11.25 -8.19 14.43
CA LEU A 5 -9.91 -7.68 14.11
C LEU A 5 -9.30 -8.29 12.85
N ASP A 6 -9.93 -9.32 12.28
CA ASP A 6 -9.44 -10.07 11.11
C ASP A 6 -9.85 -9.43 9.76
N SER A 7 -10.65 -8.35 9.74
CA SER A 7 -10.94 -7.65 8.48
C SER A 7 -9.94 -6.51 8.23
N THR A 8 -9.30 -6.55 7.06
CA THR A 8 -8.43 -5.49 6.51
C THR A 8 -9.17 -4.17 6.23
N ASP A 9 -10.50 -4.19 6.31
CA ASP A 9 -11.37 -3.03 6.22
C ASP A 9 -11.70 -2.49 7.62
N PHE A 10 -10.89 -1.57 8.11
CA PHE A 10 -11.29 -0.73 9.24
C PHE A 10 -12.38 0.25 8.80
N ASN A 11 -13.61 -0.05 9.20
CA ASN A 11 -14.81 0.64 8.75
C ASN A 11 -15.60 1.21 9.93
N LEU A 12 -16.63 2.00 9.63
CA LEU A 12 -17.53 2.61 10.61
C LEU A 12 -18.08 1.61 11.64
N LYS A 13 -18.41 0.38 11.22
CA LYS A 13 -18.91 -0.65 12.14
C LYS A 13 -17.87 -1.09 13.16
N GLN A 14 -16.59 -1.13 12.79
CA GLN A 14 -15.53 -1.39 13.75
C GLN A 14 -15.39 -0.23 14.72
N VAL A 15 -15.43 1.02 14.27
CA VAL A 15 -15.46 2.19 15.16
C VAL A 15 -16.67 2.17 16.09
N GLU A 16 -17.87 1.87 15.58
CA GLU A 16 -19.10 1.72 16.37
C GLU A 16 -19.02 0.56 17.38
N ALA A 17 -18.44 -0.57 16.98
CA ALA A 17 -18.18 -1.70 17.87
C ALA A 17 -17.21 -1.31 19.00
N LEU A 18 -16.20 -0.50 18.69
CA LEU A 18 -15.24 0.01 19.65
C LEU A 18 -15.89 1.02 20.60
N VAL A 19 -16.70 1.95 20.09
CA VAL A 19 -17.49 2.90 20.90
C VAL A 19 -18.37 2.16 21.91
N LYS A 20 -19.09 1.11 21.46
CA LYS A 20 -19.91 0.25 22.32
C LYS A 20 -19.08 -0.52 23.34
N GLN A 21 -17.93 -1.07 22.92
CA GLN A 21 -17.04 -1.84 23.79
C GLN A 21 -16.40 -0.98 24.89
N PHE A 22 -16.07 0.28 24.61
CA PHE A 22 -15.42 1.18 25.56
C PHE A 22 -16.38 1.88 26.53
N GLN A 23 -17.69 1.58 26.47
CA GLN A 23 -18.70 2.24 27.31
C GLN A 23 -18.54 3.76 27.28
N LEU A 24 -18.37 4.33 26.08
CA LEU A 24 -18.38 5.78 25.93
C LEU A 24 -19.77 6.31 26.29
N GLU A 25 -19.82 7.49 26.89
CA GLU A 25 -21.09 8.17 27.15
C GLU A 25 -21.85 8.36 25.83
N GLU A 26 -23.17 8.23 25.85
CA GLU A 26 -24.05 8.31 24.67
C GLU A 26 -23.83 9.62 23.89
N THR A 27 -23.57 10.72 24.60
CA THR A 27 -23.19 12.03 24.05
C THR A 27 -21.88 12.00 23.24
N THR A 28 -20.88 11.24 23.70
CA THR A 28 -19.59 11.08 23.02
C THR A 28 -19.75 10.20 21.78
N ALA A 29 -20.56 9.15 21.87
CA ALA A 29 -20.88 8.28 20.74
C ALA A 29 -21.60 9.05 19.62
N ASP A 30 -22.63 9.82 19.95
CA ASP A 30 -23.40 10.63 18.99
C ASP A 30 -22.54 11.71 18.33
N TYR A 31 -21.63 12.32 19.09
CA TYR A 31 -20.72 13.34 18.57
C TYR A 31 -19.70 12.74 17.59
N LEU A 32 -19.09 11.61 17.95
CA LEU A 32 -18.20 10.85 17.05
C LEU A 32 -18.94 10.45 15.77
N GLN A 33 -20.20 9.99 15.87
CA GLN A 33 -20.99 9.61 14.69
C GLN A 33 -21.23 10.80 13.75
N LYS A 34 -21.55 11.99 14.27
CA LYS A 34 -21.75 13.21 13.46
C LYS A 34 -20.48 13.60 12.71
N ILE A 35 -19.33 13.51 13.37
CA ILE A 35 -18.03 13.83 12.78
C ILE A 35 -17.66 12.81 11.73
N ILE A 36 -17.81 11.51 12.01
CA ILE A 36 -17.52 10.50 11.00
C ILE A 36 -18.43 10.71 9.78
N THR A 37 -19.70 11.05 9.98
CA THR A 37 -20.61 11.43 8.88
C THR A 37 -20.09 12.65 8.11
N GLN A 38 -19.48 13.63 8.77
CA GLN A 38 -18.89 14.81 8.12
C GLN A 38 -17.57 14.50 7.40
N LYS A 39 -16.69 13.70 7.99
CA LYS A 39 -15.48 13.19 7.33
C LYS A 39 -15.82 12.24 6.18
N GLU A 40 -16.90 11.47 6.26
CA GLU A 40 -17.43 10.67 5.14
C GLU A 40 -17.93 11.56 3.99
N LYS A 41 -18.48 12.76 4.28
CA LYS A 41 -18.80 13.74 3.24
C LYS A 41 -17.51 14.24 2.56
N ASN A 42 -16.45 14.52 3.32
CA ASN A 42 -15.19 15.00 2.77
C ASN A 42 -14.37 13.90 2.06
N GLY A 43 -14.19 12.73 2.67
CA GLY A 43 -13.53 11.56 2.10
C GLY A 43 -14.24 11.00 0.86
N SER A 44 -15.54 11.26 0.74
CA SER A 44 -16.27 10.96 -0.49
C SER A 44 -15.87 11.82 -1.68
N PHE A 45 -15.13 12.92 -1.51
CA PHE A 45 -14.74 13.79 -2.63
C PHE A 45 -13.92 13.04 -3.68
N HIS A 46 -12.88 12.31 -3.27
CA HIS A 46 -12.03 11.56 -4.21
C HIS A 46 -12.80 10.42 -4.89
N PHE A 47 -13.67 9.73 -4.14
CA PHE A 47 -14.56 8.70 -4.67
C PHE A 47 -15.54 9.28 -5.70
N ILE A 48 -16.17 10.42 -5.38
CA ILE A 48 -17.11 11.12 -6.26
C ILE A 48 -16.40 11.57 -7.54
N LYS A 49 -15.20 12.15 -7.43
CA LYS A 49 -14.43 12.59 -8.60
C LYS A 49 -14.06 11.44 -9.53
N LEU A 50 -13.73 10.29 -8.97
CA LEU A 50 -13.46 9.08 -9.75
C LEU A 50 -14.74 8.52 -10.40
N ASP A 51 -15.85 8.45 -9.68
CA ASP A 51 -17.15 8.02 -10.23
C ASP A 51 -17.64 8.96 -11.34
N GLU A 52 -17.53 10.27 -11.15
CA GLU A 52 -17.80 11.31 -12.16
C GLU A 52 -16.95 11.11 -13.41
N TYR A 53 -15.64 10.93 -13.25
CA TYR A 53 -14.71 10.70 -14.36
C TYR A 53 -15.04 9.42 -15.13
N LEU A 54 -15.27 8.30 -14.43
CA LEU A 54 -15.60 7.03 -15.07
C LEU A 54 -16.90 7.12 -15.88
N LYS A 55 -17.93 7.77 -15.33
CA LYS A 55 -19.19 8.03 -16.05
C LYS A 55 -18.96 8.89 -17.29
N GLN A 56 -18.22 10.00 -17.15
CA GLN A 56 -17.89 10.86 -18.29
C GLN A 56 -17.22 10.08 -19.42
N VAL A 57 -16.19 9.28 -19.12
CA VAL A 57 -15.51 8.47 -20.13
C VAL A 57 -16.43 7.41 -20.74
N GLN A 58 -17.26 6.75 -19.92
CA GLN A 58 -18.17 5.70 -20.39
C GLN A 58 -19.29 6.24 -21.29
N ASP A 59 -19.82 7.43 -20.97
CA ASP A 59 -20.94 8.05 -21.68
C ASP A 59 -20.48 8.88 -22.89
N SER A 60 -19.18 9.13 -23.02
CA SER A 60 -18.58 9.92 -24.11
C SER A 60 -18.83 9.25 -25.46
N LYS A 61 -19.19 10.06 -26.47
CA LYS A 61 -19.46 9.57 -27.84
C LYS A 61 -18.30 9.82 -28.79
N ASP A 62 -17.36 10.69 -28.42
CA ASP A 62 -16.18 10.99 -29.22
C ASP A 62 -14.89 11.10 -28.40
N MET A 63 -13.77 11.08 -29.11
CA MET A 63 -12.43 11.11 -28.51
C MET A 63 -12.07 12.47 -27.88
N ALA A 64 -12.73 13.57 -28.28
CA ALA A 64 -12.46 14.88 -27.71
C ALA A 64 -13.02 14.98 -26.28
N GLU A 65 -14.23 14.44 -26.06
CA GLU A 65 -14.83 14.35 -24.72
C GLU A 65 -13.95 13.51 -23.77
N ILE A 66 -13.47 12.35 -24.24
CA ILE A 66 -12.54 11.49 -23.47
C ILE A 66 -11.25 12.24 -23.15
N TYR A 67 -10.70 12.98 -24.12
CA TYR A 67 -9.50 13.80 -23.90
C TYR A 67 -9.71 14.85 -22.81
N TYR A 68 -10.83 15.58 -22.81
CA TYR A 68 -11.13 16.57 -21.79
C TYR A 68 -11.36 15.95 -20.42
N ALA A 69 -12.07 14.82 -20.35
CA ALA A 69 -12.26 14.06 -19.11
C ALA A 69 -10.90 13.62 -18.53
N ASN A 70 -10.04 13.02 -19.36
CA ASN A 70 -8.68 12.62 -19.00
C ASN A 70 -7.84 13.80 -18.47
N LYS A 71 -7.85 14.93 -19.18
CA LYS A 71 -7.10 16.13 -18.79
C LYS A 71 -7.56 16.69 -17.45
N ASN A 72 -8.87 16.78 -17.24
CA ASN A 72 -9.45 17.30 -16.00
C ASN A 72 -9.17 16.35 -14.83
N PHE A 73 -9.26 15.04 -15.06
CA PHE A 73 -8.99 14.06 -14.03
C PHE A 73 -7.50 14.00 -13.67
N MET A 74 -6.59 14.10 -14.65
CA MET A 74 -5.16 14.20 -14.39
C MET A 74 -4.82 15.42 -13.51
N LYS A 75 -5.41 16.57 -13.82
CA LYS A 75 -5.25 17.77 -12.98
C LYS A 75 -5.73 17.53 -11.55
N PHE A 76 -6.87 16.88 -11.38
CA PHE A 76 -7.37 16.48 -10.06
C PHE A 76 -6.39 15.55 -9.33
N LEU A 77 -5.81 14.55 -10.02
CA LEU A 77 -4.82 13.65 -9.41
C LEU A 77 -3.58 14.42 -8.93
N ASP A 78 -3.08 15.36 -9.74
CA ASP A 78 -1.95 16.22 -9.38
C ASP A 78 -2.27 17.13 -8.18
N ASP A 79 -3.48 17.70 -8.14
CA ASP A 79 -3.94 18.57 -7.04
C ASP A 79 -4.22 17.79 -5.74
N SER A 80 -4.59 16.50 -5.83
CA SER A 80 -4.97 15.67 -4.67
C SER A 80 -3.85 15.40 -3.68
N LYS A 81 -2.58 15.58 -4.09
CA LYS A 81 -1.36 15.18 -3.37
C LYS A 81 -1.29 13.69 -2.97
N SER A 82 -2.30 12.88 -3.30
CA SER A 82 -2.29 11.45 -3.00
C SER A 82 -1.43 10.71 -4.03
N PHE A 83 -0.32 10.15 -3.54
CA PHE A 83 0.55 9.33 -4.35
C PHE A 83 -0.18 8.07 -4.83
N TYR A 84 -0.98 7.45 -3.96
CA TYR A 84 -1.78 6.28 -4.29
C TYR A 84 -2.73 6.52 -5.47
N TYR A 85 -3.57 7.57 -5.39
CA TYR A 85 -4.53 7.87 -6.45
C TYR A 85 -3.80 8.12 -7.78
N LYS A 86 -2.71 8.87 -7.75
CA LYS A 86 -1.90 9.10 -8.94
C LYS A 86 -1.36 7.79 -9.53
N ARG A 87 -0.80 6.89 -8.72
CA ARG A 87 -0.25 5.60 -9.19
C ARG A 87 -1.31 4.67 -9.74
N VAL A 88 -2.46 4.56 -9.08
CA VAL A 88 -3.52 3.64 -9.53
C VAL A 88 -4.23 4.14 -10.77
N PHE A 89 -4.48 5.45 -10.90
CA PHE A 89 -5.37 5.96 -11.95
C PHE A 89 -4.64 6.53 -13.18
N THR A 90 -3.34 6.81 -13.10
CA THR A 90 -2.55 7.21 -14.30
C THR A 90 -2.60 6.15 -15.41
N PRO A 91 -2.45 4.83 -15.13
CA PRO A 91 -2.58 3.81 -16.17
C PRO A 91 -3.96 3.80 -16.84
N LEU A 92 -5.04 4.07 -16.10
CA LEU A 92 -6.38 4.18 -16.67
C LEU A 92 -6.51 5.35 -17.64
N ILE A 93 -5.94 6.51 -17.29
CA ILE A 93 -5.93 7.69 -18.18
C ILE A 93 -5.16 7.35 -19.47
N ALA A 94 -3.98 6.74 -19.33
CA ALA A 94 -3.15 6.31 -20.46
C ALA A 94 -3.88 5.30 -21.36
N LEU A 95 -4.59 4.35 -20.75
CA LEU A 95 -5.40 3.34 -21.42
C LEU A 95 -6.53 3.99 -22.22
N ASN A 96 -7.30 4.89 -21.60
CA ASN A 96 -8.40 5.61 -22.25
C ASN A 96 -7.91 6.51 -23.39
N ALA A 97 -6.69 7.04 -23.27
CA ALA A 97 -6.05 7.83 -24.33
C ALA A 97 -5.51 6.96 -25.48
N GLY A 98 -5.51 5.63 -25.37
CA GLY A 98 -4.92 4.73 -26.35
C GLY A 98 -3.40 4.79 -26.43
N ASN A 99 -2.72 5.36 -25.41
CA ASN A 99 -1.27 5.50 -25.39
C ASN A 99 -0.62 4.30 -24.70
N GLU A 100 -0.23 3.31 -25.50
CA GLU A 100 0.31 2.03 -25.01
C GLU A 100 1.63 2.17 -24.25
N SER A 101 2.54 3.01 -24.75
CA SER A 101 3.84 3.22 -24.08
C SER A 101 3.66 3.85 -22.69
N TRP A 102 2.76 4.84 -22.58
CA TRP A 102 2.45 5.47 -21.29
C TRP A 102 1.70 4.53 -20.35
N PHE A 103 0.80 3.70 -20.88
CA PHE A 103 0.11 2.67 -20.09
C PHE A 103 1.12 1.72 -19.45
N TYR A 104 2.03 1.12 -20.23
CA TYR A 104 3.01 0.19 -19.66
C TYR A 104 4.03 0.88 -18.74
N SER A 105 4.44 2.12 -19.02
CA SER A 105 5.35 2.82 -18.10
C SER A 105 4.69 3.08 -16.75
N SER A 106 3.45 3.58 -16.74
CA SER A 106 2.70 3.87 -15.52
C SER A 106 2.25 2.60 -14.79
N LEU A 107 1.95 1.51 -15.51
CA LEU A 107 1.65 0.22 -14.91
C LEU A 107 2.86 -0.37 -14.18
N ASN A 108 4.06 -0.25 -14.77
CA ASN A 108 5.29 -0.68 -14.10
C ASN A 108 5.56 0.14 -12.83
N GLU A 109 5.33 1.45 -12.87
CA GLU A 109 5.42 2.31 -11.67
C GLU A 109 4.43 1.89 -10.58
N LEU A 110 3.20 1.54 -10.95
CA LEU A 110 2.20 1.00 -10.02
C LEU A 110 2.71 -0.31 -9.39
N MET A 111 3.18 -1.26 -10.21
CA MET A 111 3.70 -2.56 -9.75
C MET A 111 4.95 -2.43 -8.87
N MET A 112 5.71 -1.35 -8.99
CA MET A 112 6.84 -1.03 -8.13
C MET A 112 6.46 -0.34 -6.80
N THR A 113 5.19 0.01 -6.60
CA THR A 113 4.71 0.64 -5.38
C THR A 113 4.34 -0.42 -4.35
N ASP A 114 4.67 -0.25 -3.07
CA ASP A 114 4.24 -1.18 -2.03
C ASP A 114 2.70 -1.07 -1.89
N PRO A 115 1.94 -2.16 -2.10
CA PRO A 115 0.49 -2.17 -1.93
C PRO A 115 0.00 -1.64 -0.60
N ARG A 116 0.83 -1.71 0.45
CA ARG A 116 0.45 -1.26 1.78
C ARG A 116 0.33 0.24 1.88
N ARG A 117 0.99 1.00 0.99
CA ARG A 117 0.90 2.46 0.92
C ARG A 117 -0.55 2.95 0.73
N VAL A 118 -1.39 2.11 0.15
CA VAL A 118 -2.84 2.38 0.03
C VAL A 118 -3.55 2.47 1.36
N TYR A 119 -3.18 1.61 2.30
CA TYR A 119 -3.82 1.62 3.61
C TYR A 119 -3.46 2.89 4.40
N PHE A 120 -2.31 3.51 4.11
CA PHE A 120 -1.93 4.81 4.67
C PHE A 120 -2.75 5.97 4.11
N GLU A 121 -3.04 5.92 2.82
CA GLU A 121 -3.74 7.00 2.11
C GLU A 121 -5.27 6.76 2.01
N LYS A 122 -5.78 5.68 2.62
CA LYS A 122 -7.20 5.34 2.57
C LYS A 122 -8.01 6.35 3.39
N ASN A 123 -8.87 7.10 2.70
CA ASN A 123 -9.84 8.00 3.31
C ASN A 123 -10.94 7.23 4.05
N PHE A 124 -11.56 7.87 5.06
CA PHE A 124 -12.78 7.38 5.70
C PHE A 124 -13.91 7.24 4.68
N LEU A 125 -14.29 6.01 4.36
CA LEU A 125 -15.46 5.67 3.56
C LEU A 125 -16.40 4.81 4.40
N SER A 126 -17.72 5.05 4.28
CA SER A 126 -18.73 4.14 4.84
C SER A 126 -18.56 2.74 4.26
N GLU A 127 -18.99 1.69 4.95
CA GLU A 127 -18.85 0.30 4.48
C GLU A 127 -19.41 0.10 3.06
N LYS A 128 -20.58 0.69 2.77
CA LYS A 128 -21.18 0.67 1.42
C LYS A 128 -20.29 1.38 0.39
N LYS A 129 -19.78 2.58 0.71
CA LYS A 129 -18.88 3.33 -0.19
C LYS A 129 -17.53 2.62 -0.36
N SER A 130 -16.99 2.01 0.70
CA SER A 130 -15.77 1.19 0.67
C SER A 130 -15.96 -0.02 -0.23
N SER A 131 -17.08 -0.74 -0.10
CA SER A 131 -17.43 -1.86 -0.99
C SER A 131 -17.57 -1.41 -2.45
N ASN A 132 -18.25 -0.28 -2.70
CA ASN A 132 -18.36 0.28 -4.05
C ASN A 132 -16.99 0.71 -4.61
N TYR A 133 -16.15 1.34 -3.81
CA TYR A 133 -14.79 1.72 -4.19
C TYR A 133 -13.95 0.49 -4.51
N LYS A 134 -13.99 -0.55 -3.66
CA LYS A 134 -13.31 -1.84 -3.89
C LYS A 134 -13.73 -2.43 -5.24
N LYS A 135 -15.04 -2.50 -5.51
CA LYS A 135 -15.58 -2.98 -6.79
C LYS A 135 -15.09 -2.15 -7.98
N MET A 136 -15.12 -0.82 -7.86
CA MET A 136 -14.68 0.08 -8.91
C MET A 136 -13.19 -0.09 -9.23
N VAL A 137 -12.34 -0.18 -8.20
CA VAL A 137 -10.90 -0.45 -8.37
C VAL A 137 -10.67 -1.85 -8.96
N GLN A 138 -11.42 -2.86 -8.54
CA GLN A 138 -11.37 -4.21 -9.13
C GLN A 138 -11.72 -4.19 -10.62
N GLU A 139 -12.76 -3.46 -11.03
CA GLU A 139 -13.11 -3.31 -12.44
C GLU A 139 -12.02 -2.58 -13.25
N ILE A 140 -11.38 -1.57 -12.65
CA ILE A 140 -10.24 -0.90 -13.28
C ILE A 140 -9.06 -1.86 -13.47
N PHE A 141 -8.73 -2.66 -12.45
CA PHE A 141 -7.65 -3.62 -12.55
C PHE A 141 -7.97 -4.78 -13.52
N LYS A 142 -9.23 -5.21 -13.64
CA LYS A 142 -9.64 -6.11 -14.72
C LYS A 142 -9.41 -5.48 -16.10
N LYS A 143 -9.71 -4.18 -16.28
CA LYS A 143 -9.40 -3.47 -17.54
C LYS A 143 -7.90 -3.47 -17.83
N TYR A 144 -7.05 -3.28 -16.81
CA TYR A 144 -5.60 -3.37 -16.98
C TYR A 144 -5.19 -4.78 -17.41
N MET A 145 -5.65 -5.80 -16.68
CA MET A 145 -5.35 -7.20 -16.97
C MET A 145 -5.74 -7.59 -18.40
N ASN A 146 -6.94 -7.20 -18.85
CA ASN A 146 -7.42 -7.46 -20.20
C ASN A 146 -6.62 -6.74 -21.29
N ARG A 147 -5.89 -5.67 -20.95
CA ARG A 147 -5.05 -4.93 -21.90
C ARG A 147 -3.64 -5.50 -22.00
N ILE A 148 -3.12 -6.08 -20.92
CA ILE A 148 -1.76 -6.62 -20.88
C ILE A 148 -1.70 -7.82 -21.83
N ASN A 149 -0.90 -7.71 -22.90
CA ASN A 149 -0.74 -8.78 -23.89
C ASN A 149 0.55 -9.59 -23.69
N VAL A 150 1.29 -9.29 -22.63
CA VAL A 150 2.61 -9.86 -22.37
C VAL A 150 2.53 -10.76 -21.14
N ASP A 151 2.80 -12.05 -21.34
CA ASP A 151 2.63 -13.09 -20.32
C ASP A 151 3.32 -12.75 -19.00
N TYR A 152 4.56 -12.23 -19.03
CA TYR A 152 5.26 -11.90 -17.79
C TYR A 152 4.61 -10.72 -17.04
N GLU A 153 4.05 -9.74 -17.74
CA GLU A 153 3.39 -8.59 -17.11
C GLU A 153 2.05 -9.01 -16.51
N GLN A 154 1.36 -9.97 -17.14
CA GLN A 154 0.16 -10.57 -16.56
C GLN A 154 0.49 -11.29 -15.24
N ILE A 155 1.57 -12.07 -15.23
CA ILE A 155 2.06 -12.75 -14.01
C ILE A 155 2.46 -11.74 -12.94
N ALA A 156 3.26 -10.71 -13.29
CA ALA A 156 3.67 -9.65 -12.37
C ALA A 156 2.47 -8.94 -11.75
N PHE A 157 1.51 -8.56 -12.58
CA PHE A 157 0.32 -7.84 -12.16
C PHE A 157 -0.58 -8.72 -11.29
N SER A 158 -0.71 -10.01 -11.61
CA SER A 158 -1.44 -10.97 -10.77
C SER A 158 -0.81 -11.12 -9.39
N LEU A 159 0.52 -11.19 -9.30
CA LEU A 159 1.24 -11.19 -8.02
C LEU A 159 1.03 -9.89 -7.24
N TYR A 160 1.11 -8.74 -7.90
CA TYR A 160 0.85 -7.43 -7.31
C TYR A 160 -0.54 -7.35 -6.67
N MET A 161 -1.55 -7.81 -7.42
CA MET A 161 -2.94 -7.84 -7.00
C MET A 161 -3.17 -8.78 -5.81
N SER A 162 -2.51 -9.95 -5.79
CA SER A 162 -2.59 -10.89 -4.67
C SER A 162 -2.03 -10.29 -3.37
N HIS A 163 -1.01 -9.43 -3.46
CA HIS A 163 -0.44 -8.73 -2.31
C HIS A 163 -1.37 -7.64 -1.75
N TYR A 164 -2.30 -7.12 -2.55
CA TYR A 164 -3.31 -6.15 -2.10
C TYR A 164 -4.45 -6.74 -1.28
N SER A 165 -4.64 -8.07 -1.29
CA SER A 165 -5.81 -8.72 -0.71
C SER A 165 -7.17 -8.21 -1.27
N PHE A 166 -7.20 -7.79 -2.55
CA PHE A 166 -8.49 -7.80 -3.28
C PHE A 166 -8.89 -9.28 -3.44
N ASP A 167 -10.17 -9.61 -3.23
CA ASP A 167 -10.67 -10.99 -3.14
C ASP A 167 -9.98 -11.93 -4.16
N GLU A 168 -9.49 -13.08 -3.66
CA GLU A 168 -8.67 -14.06 -4.38
C GLU A 168 -9.37 -14.60 -5.65
N ASP A 169 -10.70 -14.48 -5.72
CA ASP A 169 -11.53 -15.03 -6.80
C ASP A 169 -11.41 -14.32 -8.16
N ILE A 170 -10.74 -13.16 -8.26
CA ILE A 170 -10.71 -12.37 -9.50
C ILE A 170 -9.56 -12.75 -10.44
N PHE A 171 -8.48 -13.35 -9.95
CA PHE A 171 -7.27 -13.59 -10.74
C PHE A 171 -6.74 -15.02 -10.55
N SER A 172 -6.30 -15.63 -11.65
CA SER A 172 -5.78 -17.00 -11.65
C SER A 172 -4.58 -17.13 -10.72
N GLU A 173 -4.56 -18.21 -9.91
CA GLU A 173 -3.40 -18.58 -9.11
C GLU A 173 -2.16 -18.68 -10.02
N VAL A 174 -1.14 -17.87 -9.71
CA VAL A 174 0.13 -17.91 -10.42
C VAL A 174 0.96 -19.07 -9.86
N SER A 175 1.23 -20.07 -10.70
CA SER A 175 2.03 -21.21 -10.28
C SER A 175 3.51 -20.84 -10.11
N TYR A 176 4.18 -21.54 -9.22
CA TYR A 176 5.62 -21.36 -9.02
C TYR A 176 6.46 -21.65 -10.28
N ALA A 177 6.03 -22.58 -11.13
CA ALA A 177 6.69 -22.88 -12.40
C ALA A 177 6.69 -21.66 -13.33
N GLN A 178 5.54 -21.00 -13.48
CA GLN A 178 5.41 -19.78 -14.29
C GLN A 178 6.32 -18.66 -13.78
N ILE A 179 6.44 -18.50 -12.45
CA ILE A 179 7.34 -17.51 -11.84
C ILE A 179 8.80 -17.81 -12.21
N LYS A 180 9.22 -19.08 -12.10
CA LYS A 180 10.58 -19.50 -12.47
C LYS A 180 10.90 -19.25 -13.94
N ASP A 181 9.96 -19.52 -14.84
CA ASP A 181 10.14 -19.34 -16.28
C ASP A 181 10.30 -17.86 -16.65
N VAL A 182 9.51 -16.97 -16.04
CA VAL A 182 9.64 -15.52 -16.21
C VAL A 182 10.97 -15.00 -15.68
N ILE A 183 11.38 -15.40 -14.48
CA ILE A 183 12.63 -14.93 -13.87
C ILE A 183 13.86 -15.27 -14.73
N LYS A 184 13.87 -16.45 -15.36
CA LYS A 184 14.97 -16.91 -16.21
C LYS A 184 15.04 -16.19 -17.55
N SER A 185 13.92 -15.70 -18.07
CA SER A 185 13.80 -15.28 -19.47
C SER A 185 13.91 -13.76 -19.69
N ASP A 186 13.80 -12.93 -18.64
CA ASP A 186 13.60 -11.49 -18.83
C ASP A 186 14.62 -10.59 -18.11
N ARG A 187 15.07 -9.53 -18.79
CA ARG A 187 15.84 -8.41 -18.20
C ARG A 187 15.00 -7.60 -17.20
N LYS A 188 13.67 -7.52 -17.37
CA LYS A 188 12.78 -6.83 -16.43
C LYS A 188 12.54 -7.59 -15.14
N SER A 189 13.02 -8.84 -15.03
CA SER A 189 13.13 -9.56 -13.76
C SER A 189 13.85 -8.73 -12.67
N ARG A 190 14.76 -7.84 -13.07
CA ARG A 190 15.45 -6.93 -12.15
C ARG A 190 14.60 -5.74 -11.68
N LEU A 191 13.66 -5.26 -12.49
CA LEU A 191 12.85 -4.08 -12.14
C LEU A 191 11.75 -4.44 -11.13
N LEU A 192 11.13 -5.61 -11.32
CA LEU A 192 10.03 -6.10 -10.49
C LEU A 192 10.47 -7.22 -9.52
N PHE A 193 11.78 -7.33 -9.25
CA PHE A 193 12.32 -8.35 -8.36
C PHE A 193 11.65 -8.44 -6.98
N PRO A 194 11.12 -7.34 -6.39
CA PRO A 194 10.35 -7.42 -5.15
C PRO A 194 9.07 -8.24 -5.28
N LEU A 195 8.37 -8.12 -6.42
CA LEU A 195 7.18 -8.93 -6.70
C LEU A 195 7.54 -10.39 -6.94
N TRP A 196 8.64 -10.64 -7.65
CA TRP A 196 9.14 -12.00 -7.85
C TRP A 196 9.54 -12.66 -6.55
N LEU A 197 10.24 -11.93 -5.67
CA LEU A 197 10.56 -12.40 -4.33
C LEU A 197 9.31 -12.75 -3.53
N TYR A 198 8.29 -11.89 -3.56
CA TYR A 198 7.02 -12.16 -2.91
C TYR A 198 6.34 -13.41 -3.49
N GLY A 199 6.31 -13.57 -4.82
CA GLY A 199 5.75 -14.73 -5.49
C GLY A 199 6.47 -16.04 -5.13
N ILE A 200 7.81 -16.03 -5.05
CA ILE A 200 8.61 -17.17 -4.63
C ILE A 200 8.41 -17.46 -3.13
N TYR A 201 8.36 -16.43 -2.29
CA TYR A 201 8.08 -16.58 -0.86
C TYR A 201 6.73 -17.26 -0.61
N LYS A 202 5.71 -16.94 -1.41
CA LYS A 202 4.36 -17.50 -1.29
C LYS A 202 4.22 -18.91 -1.87
N ASN A 203 4.86 -19.19 -3.00
CA ASN A 203 4.59 -20.40 -3.79
C ASN A 203 5.77 -21.37 -3.91
N GLY A 204 6.96 -20.95 -3.52
CA GLY A 204 8.21 -21.70 -3.67
C GLY A 204 8.74 -22.30 -2.36
N THR A 205 9.98 -22.78 -2.40
CA THR A 205 10.68 -23.28 -1.21
C THR A 205 11.54 -22.20 -0.56
N SER A 206 11.86 -22.34 0.73
CA SER A 206 12.79 -21.41 1.40
C SER A 206 14.16 -21.37 0.74
N SER A 207 14.63 -22.49 0.18
CA SER A 207 15.92 -22.56 -0.53
C SER A 207 15.88 -21.71 -1.80
N ASP A 208 14.85 -21.89 -2.63
CA ASP A 208 14.71 -21.12 -3.86
C ASP A 208 14.54 -19.62 -3.58
N PHE A 209 13.78 -19.27 -2.54
CA PHE A 209 13.64 -17.90 -2.09
C PHE A 209 14.99 -17.29 -1.72
N LEU A 210 15.81 -17.98 -0.92
CA LEU A 210 17.13 -17.48 -0.52
C LEU A 210 18.10 -17.38 -1.70
N GLU A 211 18.07 -18.33 -2.64
CA GLU A 211 18.88 -18.28 -3.87
C GLU A 211 18.54 -17.03 -4.69
N TYR A 212 17.25 -16.81 -4.95
CA TYR A 212 16.79 -15.64 -5.71
C TYR A 212 17.04 -14.33 -4.94
N PHE A 213 16.78 -14.30 -3.63
CA PHE A 213 17.05 -13.13 -2.80
C PHE A 213 18.51 -12.71 -2.87
N ASN A 214 19.45 -13.65 -2.72
CA ASN A 214 20.87 -13.34 -2.73
C ASN A 214 21.37 -12.84 -4.10
N SER A 215 20.81 -13.37 -5.20
CA SER A 215 21.15 -12.94 -6.56
C SER A 215 20.53 -11.58 -6.93
N ALA A 216 19.28 -11.36 -6.52
CA ALA A 216 18.54 -10.12 -6.78
C ALA A 216 19.03 -8.94 -5.92
N THR A 217 19.50 -9.19 -4.71
CA THR A 217 20.03 -8.16 -3.79
C THR A 217 21.54 -7.94 -3.97
N ASN A 218 22.03 -7.82 -5.20
CA ASN A 218 23.42 -7.38 -5.45
C ASN A 218 23.56 -5.86 -5.22
N LEU A 219 24.79 -5.36 -5.05
CA LEU A 219 25.04 -3.95 -4.70
C LEU A 219 24.40 -2.96 -5.69
N GLU A 220 24.50 -3.22 -7.00
CA GLU A 220 23.89 -2.36 -8.03
C GLU A 220 22.37 -2.26 -7.85
N ASN A 221 21.70 -3.37 -7.57
CA ASN A 221 20.25 -3.38 -7.33
C ASN A 221 19.90 -2.71 -6.00
N LEU A 222 20.69 -2.94 -4.94
CA LEU A 222 20.48 -2.32 -3.64
C LEU A 222 20.60 -0.79 -3.72
N ASP A 223 21.54 -0.28 -4.52
CA ASP A 223 21.72 1.15 -4.73
C ASP A 223 20.55 1.80 -5.50
N ARG A 224 19.84 1.03 -6.33
CA ARG A 224 18.69 1.51 -7.11
C ARG A 224 17.33 1.24 -6.48
N LEU A 225 17.27 0.52 -5.37
CA LEU A 225 16.03 0.26 -4.64
C LEU A 225 15.33 1.58 -4.27
N ASN A 226 14.08 1.70 -4.68
CA ASN A 226 13.18 2.75 -4.20
C ASN A 226 12.62 2.38 -2.82
N ILE A 227 12.01 3.34 -2.13
CA ILE A 227 11.47 3.15 -0.78
C ILE A 227 10.36 2.09 -0.72
N ASP A 228 9.48 2.09 -1.72
CA ASP A 228 8.37 1.17 -1.91
C ASP A 228 8.79 -0.28 -2.24
N GLN A 229 10.08 -0.56 -2.26
CA GLN A 229 10.65 -1.88 -2.49
C GLN A 229 11.44 -2.42 -1.29
N PHE A 230 11.63 -1.62 -0.23
CA PHE A 230 12.38 -2.03 0.97
C PHE A 230 11.66 -3.10 1.81
N GLN A 231 10.36 -3.28 1.63
CA GLN A 231 9.56 -4.30 2.31
C GLN A 231 10.05 -5.73 2.09
N ILE A 232 10.80 -5.99 1.01
CA ILE A 232 11.37 -7.32 0.75
C ILE A 232 12.26 -7.81 1.89
N PHE A 233 12.82 -6.88 2.67
CA PHE A 233 13.71 -7.20 3.79
C PHE A 233 12.96 -7.67 5.03
N GLU A 234 11.62 -7.57 5.06
CA GLU A 234 10.80 -8.23 6.08
C GLU A 234 10.96 -9.76 6.02
N PHE A 235 11.20 -10.31 4.83
CA PHE A 235 11.32 -11.74 4.59
C PHE A 235 12.74 -12.29 4.80
N SER A 236 13.77 -11.48 4.56
CA SER A 236 15.17 -11.90 4.70
C SER A 236 16.13 -10.71 4.77
N TRP A 237 17.29 -10.94 5.37
CA TRP A 237 18.38 -9.96 5.44
C TRP A 237 19.63 -10.51 4.76
N PRO A 238 20.36 -9.72 3.94
CA PRO A 238 21.58 -10.21 3.30
C PRO A 238 22.61 -10.67 4.33
N THR A 239 23.44 -11.66 3.97
CA THR A 239 24.52 -12.15 4.83
C THR A 239 25.82 -11.37 4.69
N ASN A 240 26.03 -10.71 3.55
CA ASN A 240 27.24 -9.95 3.25
C ASN A 240 27.23 -8.59 3.94
N ASP A 241 28.29 -8.28 4.69
CA ASP A 241 28.36 -7.07 5.51
C ASP A 241 28.36 -5.76 4.70
N ILE A 242 29.03 -5.72 3.54
CA ILE A 242 29.02 -4.53 2.66
C ILE A 242 27.58 -4.23 2.19
N LYS A 243 26.81 -5.26 1.80
CA LYS A 243 25.40 -5.09 1.43
C LYS A 243 24.57 -4.57 2.61
N ARG A 244 24.84 -5.07 3.83
CA ARG A 244 24.16 -4.63 5.05
C ARG A 244 24.46 -3.16 5.35
N GLU A 245 25.70 -2.72 5.21
CA GLU A 245 26.09 -1.32 5.43
C GLU A 245 25.36 -0.36 4.48
N VAL A 246 25.25 -0.73 3.20
CA VAL A 246 24.46 0.03 2.20
C VAL A 246 23.00 0.10 2.62
N LEU A 247 22.40 -1.03 3.00
CA LEU A 247 21.00 -1.09 3.43
C LEU A 247 20.74 -0.30 4.71
N VAL A 248 21.63 -0.38 5.70
CA VAL A 248 21.52 0.39 6.94
C VAL A 248 21.61 1.89 6.65
N SER A 249 22.52 2.32 5.77
CA SER A 249 22.65 3.72 5.38
C SER A 249 21.35 4.25 4.74
N LYS A 250 20.73 3.46 3.86
CA LYS A 250 19.42 3.80 3.27
C LYS A 250 18.30 3.76 4.30
N LEU A 251 18.29 2.78 5.20
CA LEU A 251 17.28 2.68 6.26
C LEU A 251 17.35 3.89 7.22
N ILE A 252 18.54 4.42 7.48
CA ILE A 252 18.71 5.69 8.22
C ILE A 252 18.06 6.86 7.48
N GLN A 253 18.24 6.95 6.16
CA GLN A 253 17.59 7.99 5.34
C GLN A 253 16.07 7.86 5.36
N ILE A 254 15.54 6.63 5.21
CA ILE A 254 14.10 6.33 5.30
C ILE A 254 13.54 6.75 6.66
N GLY A 255 14.25 6.46 7.76
CA GLY A 255 13.82 6.85 9.11
C GLY A 255 13.86 8.37 9.38
N GLN A 256 14.54 9.14 8.54
CA GLN A 256 14.61 10.60 8.62
C GLN A 256 13.67 11.30 7.63
N ASP A 257 13.00 10.53 6.76
CA ASP A 257 12.05 11.06 5.79
C ASP A 257 10.81 11.63 6.52
N LYS A 258 10.20 12.65 5.92
CA LYS A 258 8.95 13.24 6.38
C LYS A 258 7.74 12.42 5.95
N ASP A 259 7.85 11.69 4.84
CA ASP A 259 6.78 10.83 4.33
C ASP A 259 6.40 9.75 5.36
N GLU A 260 5.10 9.64 5.68
CA GLU A 260 4.59 8.76 6.72
C GLU A 260 4.76 7.28 6.40
N PHE A 261 4.61 6.91 5.11
CA PHE A 261 4.80 5.54 4.68
C PHE A 261 6.26 5.09 4.87
N SER A 262 7.20 6.00 4.63
CA SER A 262 8.63 5.81 4.89
C SER A 262 8.91 5.55 6.37
N ARG A 263 8.35 6.39 7.25
CA ARG A 263 8.45 6.23 8.70
C ARG A 263 7.83 4.91 9.19
N TYR A 264 6.71 4.49 8.59
CA TYR A 264 6.12 3.19 8.85
C TYR A 264 7.04 2.04 8.44
N LEU A 265 7.55 2.08 7.21
CA LEU A 265 8.39 1.02 6.66
C LEU A 265 9.66 0.85 7.50
N PHE A 266 10.26 1.98 7.91
CA PHE A 266 11.35 1.99 8.88
C PHE A 266 10.98 1.26 10.18
N SER A 267 9.85 1.62 10.80
CA SER A 267 9.40 0.96 12.03
C SER A 267 9.09 -0.52 11.82
N SER A 268 8.52 -0.91 10.68
CA SER A 268 8.20 -2.30 10.34
C SER A 268 9.48 -3.14 10.24
N LEU A 269 10.47 -2.66 9.49
CA LEU A 269 11.74 -3.36 9.26
C LEU A 269 12.56 -3.54 10.54
N LEU A 270 12.56 -2.54 11.44
CA LEU A 270 13.21 -2.68 12.75
C LEU A 270 12.54 -3.68 13.68
N GLY A 271 11.36 -4.19 13.31
CA GLY A 271 10.74 -5.33 13.98
C GLY A 271 11.51 -6.64 13.80
N ASN A 272 12.34 -6.73 12.76
CA ASN A 272 13.25 -7.85 12.58
C ASN A 272 14.51 -7.66 13.43
N GLU A 273 14.77 -8.59 14.36
CA GLU A 273 15.90 -8.49 15.29
C GLU A 273 17.27 -8.44 14.61
N THR A 274 17.42 -9.10 13.46
CA THR A 274 18.67 -9.10 12.68
C THR A 274 18.93 -7.72 12.09
N ILE A 275 17.88 -7.10 11.53
CA ILE A 275 17.93 -5.75 10.97
C ILE A 275 18.22 -4.75 12.09
N ARG A 276 17.48 -4.82 13.20
CA ARG A 276 17.66 -3.93 14.35
C ARG A 276 19.07 -4.02 14.92
N SER A 277 19.62 -5.23 15.05
CA SER A 277 20.99 -5.42 15.55
C SER A 277 22.02 -4.81 14.60
N SER A 278 21.87 -5.02 13.29
CA SER A 278 22.75 -4.42 12.27
C SER A 278 22.67 -2.88 12.27
N PHE A 279 21.46 -2.34 12.42
CA PHE A 279 21.22 -0.91 12.53
C PHE A 279 21.89 -0.33 13.79
N ASN A 280 21.72 -0.97 14.95
CA ASN A 280 22.26 -0.49 16.23
C ASN A 280 23.79 -0.51 16.29
N GLN A 281 24.44 -1.43 15.57
CA GLN A 281 25.90 -1.45 15.44
C GLN A 281 26.43 -0.20 14.72
N SER A 282 25.73 0.23 13.67
CA SER A 282 26.13 1.38 12.83
C SER A 282 25.62 2.71 13.38
N ASN A 283 24.49 2.70 14.09
CA ASN A 283 23.82 3.87 14.62
C ASN A 283 23.25 3.53 15.99
N LYS A 284 23.99 3.85 17.06
CA LYS A 284 23.70 3.51 18.47
C LYS A 284 22.45 4.18 19.07
N LYS A 285 21.45 4.53 18.27
CA LYS A 285 20.35 5.40 18.67
C LYS A 285 19.05 4.70 19.03
N ILE A 286 18.90 3.39 18.80
CA ILE A 286 17.61 2.71 19.04
C ILE A 286 17.78 1.58 20.06
N ASP A 287 17.84 1.97 21.34
CA ASP A 287 17.72 1.05 22.49
C ASP A 287 16.24 0.82 22.90
N THR A 288 15.32 1.38 22.12
CA THR A 288 13.88 1.29 22.39
C THR A 288 13.33 -0.05 21.92
N PRO A 289 12.56 -0.78 22.76
CA PRO A 289 11.91 -2.02 22.34
C PRO A 289 10.99 -1.81 21.13
N GLN A 290 10.88 -2.82 20.26
CA GLN A 290 10.08 -2.72 19.03
C GLN A 290 8.63 -2.28 19.28
N PHE A 291 7.98 -2.84 20.30
CA PHE A 291 6.59 -2.47 20.62
C PHE A 291 6.46 -0.97 20.96
N SER A 292 7.50 -0.39 21.57
CA SER A 292 7.54 1.04 21.92
C SER A 292 7.79 1.90 20.69
N LEU A 293 8.63 1.46 19.75
CA LEU A 293 8.82 2.12 18.46
C LEU A 293 7.52 2.17 17.65
N SER A 294 6.88 1.01 17.46
CA SER A 294 5.62 0.94 16.72
C SER A 294 4.52 1.77 17.37
N ARG A 295 4.35 1.70 18.70
CA ARG A 295 3.39 2.53 19.42
C ARG A 295 3.69 4.03 19.27
N SER A 296 4.96 4.43 19.35
CA SER A 296 5.35 5.85 19.20
C SER A 296 5.08 6.35 17.79
N PHE A 297 5.36 5.53 16.78
CA PHE A 297 5.02 5.82 15.38
C PHE A 297 3.52 6.07 15.22
N TYR A 298 2.66 5.13 15.65
CA TYR A 298 1.22 5.29 15.48
C TYR A 298 0.65 6.48 16.28
N LYS A 299 1.20 6.79 17.46
CA LYS A 299 0.81 8.00 18.21
C LYS A 299 1.17 9.28 17.48
N SER A 300 2.41 9.38 16.99
CA SER A 300 2.85 10.52 16.18
C SER A 300 2.00 10.67 14.92
N SER A 301 1.68 9.57 14.23
CA SER A 301 0.78 9.62 13.06
C SER A 301 -0.63 10.10 13.41
N LEU A 302 -1.16 9.75 14.59
CA LEU A 302 -2.42 10.32 15.07
C LEU A 302 -2.30 11.81 15.32
N GLU A 303 -1.28 12.25 16.05
CA GLU A 303 -1.01 13.65 16.35
C GLU A 303 -0.86 14.51 15.09
N ASP A 304 -0.24 13.95 14.05
CA ASP A 304 -0.06 14.58 12.73
C ASP A 304 -1.35 14.54 11.87
N GLY A 305 -2.38 13.81 12.29
CA GLY A 305 -3.64 13.66 11.54
C GLY A 305 -3.55 12.79 10.29
N VAL A 306 -2.48 11.98 10.16
CA VAL A 306 -2.21 11.15 8.96
C VAL A 306 -2.46 9.68 9.24
N GLY A 307 -3.14 9.00 8.32
CA GLY A 307 -3.43 7.57 8.47
C GLY A 307 -4.19 7.25 9.76
N VAL A 308 -5.01 8.18 10.27
CA VAL A 308 -5.67 8.13 11.59
C VAL A 308 -6.32 6.77 11.86
N VAL A 309 -7.06 6.25 10.87
CA VAL A 309 -7.69 4.92 10.93
C VAL A 309 -6.66 3.81 11.19
N PHE A 310 -5.63 3.78 10.35
CA PHE A 310 -4.59 2.78 10.39
C PHE A 310 -3.83 2.83 11.72
N SER A 311 -3.50 4.04 12.18
CA SER A 311 -2.80 4.26 13.45
C SER A 311 -3.65 3.86 14.65
N LEU A 312 -4.94 4.21 14.67
CA LEU A 312 -5.87 3.75 15.72
C LEU A 312 -5.96 2.23 15.76
N TYR A 313 -6.22 1.60 14.62
CA TYR A 313 -6.34 0.15 14.53
C TYR A 313 -5.10 -0.55 15.10
N ASN A 314 -3.90 -0.11 14.71
CA ASN A 314 -2.67 -0.73 15.16
C ASN A 314 -2.35 -0.45 16.64
N LEU A 315 -2.65 0.74 17.17
CA LEU A 315 -2.52 1.02 18.61
C LEU A 315 -3.42 0.11 19.44
N MET A 316 -4.64 -0.11 18.98
CA MET A 316 -5.61 -0.97 19.66
C MET A 316 -5.22 -2.44 19.59
N LYS A 317 -4.73 -2.90 18.44
CA LYS A 317 -4.15 -4.25 18.30
C LYS A 317 -2.95 -4.45 19.23
N ALA A 318 -2.18 -3.39 19.48
CA ALA A 318 -1.10 -3.38 20.45
C ALA A 318 -1.60 -3.27 21.91
N GLY A 319 -2.91 -3.20 22.17
CA GLY A 319 -3.50 -3.09 23.51
C GLY A 319 -3.44 -1.68 24.11
N ASP A 320 -3.13 -0.65 23.33
CA ASP A 320 -3.17 0.75 23.78
C ASP A 320 -4.60 1.30 23.58
N LEU A 321 -5.44 1.08 24.59
CA LEU A 321 -6.88 1.32 24.55
C LEU A 321 -7.29 2.68 25.15
N ASN A 322 -6.43 3.69 25.03
CA ASN A 322 -6.76 5.02 25.54
C ASN A 322 -7.95 5.62 24.77
N LYS A 323 -9.06 5.83 25.47
CA LYS A 323 -10.29 6.41 24.92
C LYS A 323 -10.05 7.77 24.27
N LEU A 324 -9.03 8.52 24.72
CA LEU A 324 -8.68 9.80 24.13
C LEU A 324 -8.23 9.70 22.67
N TYR A 325 -7.67 8.56 22.25
CA TYR A 325 -7.24 8.39 20.86
C TYR A 325 -8.40 8.51 19.86
N LEU A 326 -9.63 8.20 20.29
CA LEU A 326 -10.81 8.37 19.46
C LEU A 326 -11.10 9.85 19.15
N TRP A 327 -10.57 10.81 19.90
CA TRP A 327 -10.67 12.23 19.55
C TRP A 327 -9.88 12.59 18.29
N TRP A 328 -8.89 11.81 17.87
CA TRP A 328 -8.23 12.03 16.58
C TRP A 328 -9.08 11.57 15.38
N LEU A 329 -10.21 10.89 15.62
CA LEU A 329 -11.26 10.78 14.60
C LEU A 329 -11.92 12.15 14.33
N VAL A 330 -11.91 13.04 15.33
CA VAL A 330 -12.51 14.39 15.32
C VAL A 330 -11.62 15.43 14.65
N LEU A 331 -10.36 15.50 15.08
CA LEU A 331 -9.33 16.39 14.55
C LEU A 331 -8.94 15.99 13.13
#